data_AF-I1CBY8-F1
#
_entry.id   AF-I1CBY8-F1
#
_cell.length_a   1.000
_cell.length_b   1.000
_cell.length_c   1.000
_cell.angle_alpha   90.00
_cell.angle_beta   90.00
_cell.angle_gamma   90.00
#
_symmetry.space_group_name_H-M   'P 1'
#
loop_
_entity.id
_entity.type
_entity.pdbx_description
1 polymer ?
#
loop_
_entity_poly.entity_id
_entity_poly.type
_entity_poly.pdbx_seq_one_letter_code
_entity_poly.pdbx_strand_id
1 'polypeptide(L)'
;MPVAHAAKSFSRRSAFTLTKAESLLHRKRSGIVNRLAANASFLPSLTPQLSIVESQLASIQQYHTETLTLRAGIHWREQGALSAGYLKRTAAQRQTHQIMKQLLHPVTSTLCSTPEEMIRASVSFYSSLYSPDPIDDDAVEDLLSTLPSSLCLSASDQRFLINSFTYDALLDGVSRCPKRSSPGLDGLSYEILRLIFIHPSCRDLLLQVYNDAFSKGIFPNSWLGTSVSLLPKKGTSKISRTGGLSH
;
A
#
# COMPACT_ATOMS: atom_id res chain seq x y z
N MET A 1 22.32 0.67 -11.53
CA MET A 1 21.18 1.19 -10.73
C MET A 1 20.33 2.33 -11.36
N PRO A 2 20.53 2.83 -12.61
CA PRO A 2 19.56 3.75 -13.26
C PRO A 2 18.32 3.05 -13.88
N VAL A 3 18.49 1.80 -14.31
CA VAL A 3 17.54 1.07 -15.17
C VAL A 3 16.21 0.75 -14.47
N ALA A 4 16.22 0.37 -13.19
CA ALA A 4 15.02 0.00 -12.46
C ALA A 4 14.14 1.21 -12.04
N HIS A 5 14.74 2.38 -11.86
CA HIS A 5 13.99 3.62 -11.62
C HIS A 5 13.34 4.11 -12.92
N ALA A 6 14.10 4.08 -14.02
CA ALA A 6 13.59 4.37 -15.36
C ALA A 6 12.46 3.40 -15.74
N ALA A 7 12.58 2.10 -15.47
CA ALA A 7 11.56 1.11 -15.82
C ALA A 7 10.23 1.31 -15.07
N LYS A 8 10.24 1.68 -13.78
CA LYS A 8 9.00 1.94 -13.02
C LYS A 8 8.34 3.27 -13.38
N SER A 9 9.12 4.34 -13.58
CA SER A 9 8.57 5.63 -14.03
C SER A 9 8.10 5.56 -15.48
N PHE A 10 8.81 4.83 -16.33
CA PHE A 10 8.40 4.49 -17.69
C PHE A 10 7.15 3.63 -17.68
N SER A 11 7.04 2.60 -16.84
CA SER A 11 5.85 1.74 -16.77
C SER A 11 4.61 2.48 -16.28
N ARG A 12 4.72 3.36 -15.27
CA ARG A 12 3.59 4.19 -14.80
C ARG A 12 3.21 5.29 -15.78
N ARG A 13 4.18 5.99 -16.37
CA ARG A 13 3.93 6.98 -17.45
C ARG A 13 3.36 6.28 -18.67
N SER A 14 3.92 5.14 -19.09
CA SER A 14 3.44 4.29 -20.17
C SER A 14 2.00 3.82 -19.93
N ALA A 15 1.66 3.33 -18.74
CA ALA A 15 0.29 2.88 -18.45
C ALA A 15 -0.73 4.05 -18.50
N PHE A 16 -0.39 5.21 -17.93
CA PHE A 16 -1.23 6.40 -18.01
C PHE A 16 -1.35 6.93 -19.45
N THR A 17 -0.25 6.90 -20.20
CA THR A 17 -0.21 7.27 -21.63
C THR A 17 -0.99 6.27 -22.49
N LEU A 18 -0.96 4.97 -22.16
CA LEU A 18 -1.67 3.91 -22.87
C LEU A 18 -3.18 4.02 -22.67
N THR A 19 -3.68 4.20 -21.45
CA THR A 19 -5.12 4.38 -21.21
C THR A 19 -5.66 5.64 -21.89
N LYS A 20 -4.87 6.72 -21.91
CA LYS A 20 -5.23 7.94 -22.64
C LYS A 20 -5.19 7.73 -24.16
N ALA A 21 -4.19 7.01 -24.67
CA ALA A 21 -4.07 6.66 -26.08
C ALA A 21 -5.22 5.75 -26.55
N GLU A 22 -5.59 4.75 -25.75
CA GLU A 22 -6.72 3.85 -25.98
C GLU A 22 -8.04 4.65 -26.07
N SER A 23 -8.28 5.56 -25.12
CA SER A 23 -9.46 6.44 -25.14
C SER A 23 -9.52 7.33 -26.40
N LEU A 24 -8.36 7.84 -26.85
CA LEU A 24 -8.26 8.64 -28.08
C LEU A 24 -8.50 7.81 -29.34
N LEU A 25 -7.96 6.59 -29.39
CA LEU A 25 -8.16 5.66 -30.51
C LEU A 25 -9.62 5.21 -30.61
N HIS A 26 -10.28 4.93 -29.49
CA HIS A 26 -11.73 4.67 -29.47
C HIS A 26 -12.53 5.85 -30.02
N ARG A 27 -12.21 7.09 -29.60
CA ARG A 27 -12.87 8.29 -30.13
C ARG A 27 -12.64 8.46 -31.63
N LYS A 28 -11.42 8.22 -32.10
CA LYS A 28 -11.05 8.31 -33.52
C LYS A 28 -11.78 7.23 -34.34
N ARG A 29 -11.86 5.99 -33.83
CA ARG A 29 -12.63 4.90 -34.43
C ARG A 29 -14.10 5.28 -34.59
N SER A 30 -14.74 5.72 -33.51
CA SER A 30 -16.15 6.15 -33.56
C SER A 30 -16.37 7.30 -34.54
N GLY A 31 -15.46 8.27 -34.59
CA GLY A 31 -15.54 9.36 -35.57
C GLY A 31 -15.37 8.91 -37.02
N ILE A 32 -14.53 7.92 -37.30
CA ILE A 32 -14.38 7.35 -38.65
C ILE A 32 -15.63 6.54 -39.03
N VAL A 33 -16.12 5.68 -38.13
CA VAL A 33 -17.33 4.86 -38.34
C VAL A 33 -18.56 5.74 -38.60
N ASN A 34 -18.75 6.80 -37.81
CA ASN A 34 -19.88 7.72 -38.01
C ASN A 34 -19.82 8.45 -39.36
N ARG A 35 -18.61 8.82 -39.84
CA ARG A 35 -18.44 9.47 -41.15
C ARG A 35 -18.69 8.50 -42.31
N LEU A 36 -18.27 7.25 -42.17
CA LEU A 36 -18.58 6.19 -43.13
C LEU A 36 -20.08 5.88 -43.18
N ALA A 37 -20.76 5.89 -42.04
CA ALA A 37 -22.22 5.71 -41.97
C ALA A 37 -22.99 6.89 -42.58
N ALA A 38 -22.47 8.11 -42.46
CA ALA A 38 -23.10 9.32 -43.02
C ALA A 38 -22.89 9.45 -44.53
N ASN A 39 -21.76 8.97 -45.08
CA ASN A 39 -21.50 9.05 -46.50
C ASN A 39 -20.53 7.94 -46.97
N ALA A 40 -21.08 6.98 -47.71
CA ALA A 40 -20.34 5.83 -48.22
C ALA A 40 -19.26 6.19 -49.26
N SER A 41 -19.28 7.38 -49.87
CA SER A 41 -18.24 7.81 -50.83
C SER A 41 -16.86 7.97 -50.19
N PHE A 42 -16.77 8.10 -48.86
CA PHE A 42 -15.50 8.18 -48.14
C PHE A 42 -14.86 6.81 -47.85
N LEU A 43 -15.46 5.70 -48.29
CA LEU A 43 -14.94 4.34 -48.08
C LEU A 43 -13.47 4.16 -48.50
N PRO A 44 -13.02 4.59 -49.69
CA PRO A 44 -11.65 4.35 -50.15
C PRO A 44 -10.60 5.07 -49.31
N SER A 45 -10.94 6.24 -48.76
CA SER A 45 -10.01 7.08 -48.00
C SER A 45 -10.00 6.77 -46.50
N LEU A 46 -11.15 6.39 -45.94
CA LEU A 46 -11.30 6.17 -44.49
C LEU A 46 -11.09 4.71 -44.07
N THR A 47 -11.29 3.73 -44.95
CA THR A 47 -11.07 2.30 -44.65
C THR A 47 -9.61 2.00 -44.24
N PRO A 48 -8.58 2.51 -44.94
CA PRO A 48 -7.19 2.33 -44.50
C PRO A 48 -6.88 3.02 -43.16
N GLN A 49 -7.54 4.14 -42.87
CA GLN A 49 -7.36 4.83 -41.60
C GLN A 49 -8.03 4.07 -40.45
N LEU A 50 -9.18 3.44 -40.71
CA LEU A 50 -9.88 2.60 -39.75
C LEU A 50 -9.04 1.38 -39.37
N SER A 51 -8.46 0.68 -40.35
CA SER A 51 -7.62 -0.50 -40.08
C SER A 51 -6.36 -0.16 -39.27
N ILE A 52 -5.74 1.00 -39.52
CA ILE A 52 -4.62 1.49 -38.69
C ILE A 52 -5.07 1.74 -37.26
N VAL A 53 -6.22 2.40 -37.05
CA VAL A 53 -6.73 2.67 -35.70
C VAL A 53 -7.08 1.38 -34.97
N GLU A 54 -7.69 0.42 -35.66
CA GLU A 54 -8.07 -0.88 -35.08
C GLU A 54 -6.85 -1.74 -34.74
N SER A 55 -5.81 -1.75 -35.58
CA SER A 55 -4.55 -2.45 -35.26
C SER A 55 -3.82 -1.82 -34.06
N GLN A 56 -3.79 -0.49 -33.96
CA GLN A 56 -3.22 0.20 -32.79
C GLN A 56 -4.00 -0.11 -31.51
N LEU A 57 -5.33 -0.17 -31.59
CA LEU A 57 -6.18 -0.51 -30.46
C LEU A 57 -5.96 -1.97 -30.02
N ALA A 58 -5.90 -2.90 -30.97
CA ALA A 58 -5.64 -4.32 -30.70
C ALA A 58 -4.28 -4.52 -30.00
N SER A 59 -3.24 -3.80 -30.43
CA SER A 59 -1.91 -3.86 -29.78
C SER A 59 -1.95 -3.43 -28.32
N ILE A 60 -2.68 -2.34 -28.00
CA ILE A 60 -2.81 -1.86 -26.62
C ILE A 60 -3.62 -2.85 -25.77
N GLN A 61 -4.72 -3.38 -26.30
CA GLN A 61 -5.56 -4.37 -25.62
C GLN A 61 -4.82 -5.69 -25.37
N GLN A 62 -4.00 -6.12 -26.34
CA GLN A 62 -3.13 -7.29 -26.18
C GLN A 62 -2.12 -7.06 -25.05
N TYR A 63 -1.44 -5.91 -25.00
CA TYR A 63 -0.53 -5.56 -23.91
C TYR A 63 -1.22 -5.58 -22.52
N HIS A 64 -2.45 -5.07 -22.44
CA HIS A 64 -3.24 -5.14 -21.21
C HIS A 64 -3.56 -6.58 -20.81
N THR A 65 -3.96 -7.40 -21.78
CA THR A 65 -4.27 -8.82 -21.58
C THR A 65 -3.04 -9.57 -21.09
N GLU A 66 -1.89 -9.43 -21.75
CA GLU A 66 -0.62 -10.05 -21.34
C GLU A 66 -0.21 -9.62 -19.93
N THR A 67 -0.35 -8.34 -19.61
CA THR A 67 -0.07 -7.82 -18.26
C THR A 67 -1.01 -8.43 -17.20
N LEU A 68 -2.29 -8.57 -17.51
CA LEU A 68 -3.28 -9.19 -16.62
C LEU A 68 -3.02 -10.68 -16.46
N THR A 69 -2.71 -11.39 -17.53
CA THR A 69 -2.32 -12.81 -17.54
C THR A 69 -1.07 -13.05 -16.69
N LEU A 70 -0.06 -12.18 -16.79
CA LEU A 70 1.14 -12.22 -15.93
C LEU A 70 0.80 -11.96 -14.46
N ARG A 71 -0.01 -10.94 -14.16
CA ARG A 71 -0.41 -10.59 -12.78
C ARG A 71 -1.30 -11.64 -12.14
N ALA A 72 -2.19 -12.25 -12.92
CA ALA A 72 -3.04 -13.36 -12.49
C ALA A 72 -2.25 -14.67 -12.40
N GLY A 73 -0.94 -14.66 -12.70
CA GLY A 73 -0.09 -15.85 -12.68
C GLY A 73 -0.55 -16.93 -13.67
N ILE A 74 -1.33 -16.59 -14.69
CA ILE A 74 -1.85 -17.55 -15.69
C ILE A 74 -0.70 -18.02 -16.58
N HIS A 75 0.13 -17.10 -17.08
CA HIS A 75 1.33 -17.46 -17.85
C HIS A 75 2.31 -18.32 -17.02
N TRP A 76 2.40 -18.03 -15.71
CA TRP A 76 3.21 -18.80 -14.78
C TRP A 76 2.64 -20.21 -14.57
N ARG A 77 1.30 -20.36 -14.57
CA ARG A 77 0.61 -21.65 -14.50
C ARG A 77 0.79 -22.47 -15.78
N GLU A 78 0.70 -21.84 -16.95
CA GLU A 78 0.82 -22.49 -18.27
C GLU A 78 2.26 -22.95 -18.57
N GLN A 79 3.28 -22.23 -18.09
CA GLN A 79 4.69 -22.61 -18.25
C GLN A 79 5.18 -23.67 -17.23
N GLY A 80 4.28 -24.37 -16.54
CA GLY A 80 4.64 -25.51 -15.71
C GLY A 80 5.11 -25.18 -14.29
N ALA A 81 4.86 -23.96 -13.79
CA ALA A 81 5.14 -23.61 -12.38
C ALA A 81 4.13 -24.20 -11.37
N LEU A 82 3.48 -25.32 -11.71
CA LEU A 82 2.70 -26.16 -10.80
C LEU A 82 3.57 -27.09 -9.96
N SER A 83 4.89 -27.13 -10.18
CA SER A 83 5.73 -27.95 -9.30
C SER A 83 5.64 -27.37 -7.88
N ALA A 84 4.93 -28.09 -7.01
CA ALA A 84 4.80 -27.75 -5.60
C ALA A 84 6.18 -27.53 -4.97
N GLY A 85 7.20 -28.24 -5.48
CA GLY A 85 8.61 -28.03 -5.13
C GLY A 85 9.14 -26.63 -5.46
N TYR A 86 8.85 -26.06 -6.64
CA TYR A 86 9.28 -24.70 -6.97
C TYR A 86 8.57 -23.63 -6.14
N LEU A 87 7.26 -23.78 -5.91
CA LEU A 87 6.50 -22.88 -5.03
C LEU A 87 7.01 -22.94 -3.60
N LYS A 88 7.24 -24.16 -3.08
CA LYS A 88 7.85 -24.40 -1.76
C LYS A 88 9.23 -23.77 -1.67
N ARG A 89 10.09 -23.96 -2.68
CA ARG A 89 11.44 -23.34 -2.72
C ARG A 89 11.36 -21.82 -2.75
N THR A 90 10.46 -21.25 -3.55
CA THR A 90 10.28 -19.80 -3.65
C THR A 90 9.75 -19.21 -2.34
N ALA A 91 8.79 -19.87 -1.69
CA ALA A 91 8.28 -19.49 -0.38
C ALA A 91 9.37 -19.57 0.71
N ALA A 92 10.12 -20.69 0.75
CA ALA A 92 11.22 -20.88 1.69
C ALA A 92 12.35 -19.86 1.46
N GLN A 93 12.67 -19.54 0.20
CA GLN A 93 13.64 -18.51 -0.15
C GLN A 93 13.18 -17.12 0.31
N ARG A 94 11.91 -16.77 0.11
CA ARG A 94 11.35 -15.50 0.61
C ARG A 94 11.38 -15.44 2.13
N GLN A 95 11.02 -16.53 2.81
CA GLN A 95 11.04 -16.62 4.26
C GLN A 95 12.46 -16.41 4.80
N THR A 96 13.46 -17.07 4.22
CA THR A 96 14.88 -16.89 4.62
C THR A 96 15.39 -15.47 4.41
N HIS A 97 14.93 -14.76 3.39
CA HIS A 97 15.26 -13.34 3.18
C HIS A 97 14.51 -12.37 4.10
N GLN A 98 13.39 -12.78 4.70
CA GLN A 98 12.59 -11.97 5.63
C GLN A 98 12.96 -12.20 7.10
N ILE A 99 13.76 -13.22 7.40
CA ILE A 99 14.23 -13.49 8.75
C ILE A 99 15.35 -12.51 9.11
N MET A 100 15.12 -11.77 10.19
CA MET A 100 16.17 -11.06 10.88
C MET A 100 17.07 -12.10 11.55
N LYS A 101 18.34 -12.15 11.17
CA LYS A 101 19.25 -13.20 11.65
C LYS A 101 19.80 -12.91 13.04
N GLN A 102 20.04 -11.63 13.34
CA GLN A 102 20.77 -11.18 14.52
C GLN A 102 20.36 -9.75 14.87
N LEU A 103 20.44 -9.40 16.16
CA LEU A 103 20.26 -8.05 16.70
C LEU A 103 21.39 -7.75 17.69
N LEU A 104 21.72 -6.46 17.88
CA LEU A 104 22.56 -6.04 18.99
C LEU A 104 21.68 -5.64 20.16
N HIS A 105 21.92 -6.18 21.35
CA HIS A 105 21.16 -5.81 22.53
C HIS A 105 21.47 -4.35 22.92
N PRO A 106 20.46 -3.49 23.15
CA PRO A 106 20.65 -2.05 23.33
C PRO A 106 21.48 -1.69 24.58
N VAL A 107 21.34 -2.46 25.67
CA VAL A 107 22.05 -2.20 26.94
C VAL A 107 23.41 -2.89 27.00
N THR A 108 23.47 -4.20 26.76
CA THR A 108 24.70 -5.00 26.92
C THR A 108 25.61 -4.98 25.70
N SER A 109 25.16 -4.45 24.56
CA SER A 109 25.87 -4.50 23.27
C SER A 109 26.26 -5.92 22.84
N THR A 110 25.54 -6.94 23.30
CA THR A 110 25.77 -8.34 22.93
C THR A 110 25.00 -8.71 21.67
N LEU A 111 25.57 -9.58 20.85
CA LEU A 111 24.94 -10.06 19.63
C LEU A 111 23.91 -11.16 19.95
N CYS A 112 22.64 -10.85 19.77
CA CYS A 112 21.50 -11.74 19.94
C CYS A 112 21.23 -12.47 18.64
N SER A 113 21.25 -13.81 18.65
CA SER A 113 21.00 -14.63 17.45
C SER A 113 19.84 -15.62 17.62
N THR A 114 19.42 -15.88 18.86
CA THR A 114 18.24 -16.72 19.12
C THR A 114 16.96 -15.86 19.10
N PRO A 115 15.80 -16.42 18.71
CA PRO A 115 14.53 -15.70 18.72
C PRO A 115 14.21 -15.07 20.08
N GLU A 116 14.46 -15.78 21.18
CA GLU A 116 14.18 -15.32 22.54
C GLU A 116 15.06 -14.12 22.92
N GLU A 117 16.36 -14.17 22.60
CA GLU A 117 17.27 -13.05 22.82
C GLU A 117 16.89 -11.83 21.98
N MET A 118 16.56 -12.06 20.70
CA MET A 118 16.16 -11.00 19.78
C MET A 118 14.85 -10.33 20.21
N ILE A 119 13.88 -11.10 20.71
CA ILE A 119 12.64 -10.56 21.29
C ILE A 119 12.97 -9.71 22.52
N ARG A 120 13.77 -10.22 23.47
CA ARG A 120 14.15 -9.45 24.67
C ARG A 120 14.87 -8.15 24.32
N ALA A 121 15.83 -8.20 23.39
CA ALA A 121 16.55 -7.02 22.92
C ALA A 121 15.60 -6.00 22.26
N SER A 122 14.66 -6.47 21.44
CA SER A 122 13.65 -5.62 20.79
C SER A 122 12.72 -4.97 21.81
N VAL A 123 12.22 -5.74 22.77
CA VAL A 123 11.37 -5.24 23.86
C VAL A 123 12.13 -4.19 24.66
N SER A 124 13.36 -4.48 25.11
CA SER A 124 14.18 -3.52 25.85
C SER A 124 14.38 -2.22 25.08
N PHE A 125 14.69 -2.31 23.78
CA PHE A 125 14.89 -1.13 22.94
C PHE A 125 13.62 -0.30 22.78
N TYR A 126 12.51 -0.92 22.35
CA TYR A 126 11.28 -0.19 22.07
C TYR A 126 10.58 0.29 23.35
N SER A 127 10.65 -0.47 24.45
CA SER A 127 10.18 -0.01 25.75
C SER A 127 10.93 1.25 26.18
N SER A 128 12.26 1.30 26.03
CA SER A 128 13.03 2.51 26.34
C SER A 128 12.70 3.66 25.39
N LEU A 129 12.59 3.39 24.08
CA LEU A 129 12.33 4.42 23.07
C LEU A 129 10.96 5.09 23.21
N TYR A 130 9.96 4.33 23.64
CA TYR A 130 8.59 4.81 23.82
C TYR A 130 8.23 5.06 25.29
N SER A 131 9.20 4.97 26.21
CA SER A 131 8.98 5.42 27.59
C SER A 131 8.93 6.95 27.60
N PRO A 132 7.93 7.56 28.26
CA PRO A 132 7.89 9.01 28.40
C PRO A 132 9.09 9.48 29.22
N ASP A 133 9.83 10.45 28.69
CA ASP A 133 10.76 11.23 29.50
C ASP A 133 9.96 12.16 30.41
N PRO A 134 10.42 12.46 31.63
CA PRO A 134 9.78 13.44 32.48
C PRO A 134 9.78 14.80 31.77
N ILE A 135 8.61 15.42 31.71
CA ILE A 135 8.40 16.74 31.10
C ILE A 135 8.35 17.75 32.25
N ASP A 136 8.99 18.90 32.05
CA ASP A 136 8.86 20.06 32.93
C ASP A 136 7.61 20.85 32.50
N ASP A 137 6.51 20.65 33.23
CA ASP A 137 5.22 21.31 32.93
C ASP A 137 5.33 22.83 33.05
N ASP A 138 6.19 23.35 33.93
CA ASP A 138 6.39 24.80 34.08
C ASP A 138 7.10 25.38 32.86
N ALA A 139 8.10 24.67 32.32
CA ALA A 139 8.78 25.07 31.09
C ALA A 139 7.85 24.98 29.85
N VAL A 140 6.95 24.00 29.83
CA VAL A 140 5.92 23.89 28.78
C VAL A 140 4.96 25.06 28.86
N GLU A 141 4.44 25.38 30.05
CA GLU A 141 3.52 26.50 30.22
C GLU A 141 4.19 27.84 29.89
N ASP A 142 5.44 28.05 30.31
CA ASP A 142 6.21 29.26 29.96
C ASP A 142 6.36 29.40 28.44
N LEU A 143 6.73 28.31 27.74
CA LEU A 143 6.82 28.28 26.28
C LEU A 143 5.46 28.60 25.62
N LEU A 144 4.37 28.00 26.11
CA LEU A 144 3.02 28.17 25.54
C LEU A 144 2.43 29.55 25.86
N SER A 145 2.78 30.16 26.99
CA SER A 145 2.27 31.48 27.42
C SER A 145 2.66 32.61 26.46
N THR A 146 3.74 32.43 25.71
CA THR A 146 4.22 33.40 24.70
C THR A 146 3.42 33.35 23.40
N LEU A 147 2.57 32.33 23.21
CA LEU A 147 1.83 32.16 21.96
C LEU A 147 0.63 33.12 21.90
N PRO A 148 0.47 33.87 20.78
CA PRO A 148 -0.68 34.73 20.60
C PRO A 148 -1.96 33.91 20.46
N SER A 149 -3.07 34.45 20.99
CA SER A 149 -4.39 33.79 20.95
C SER A 149 -4.91 33.50 19.53
N SER A 150 -4.37 34.16 18.50
CA SER A 150 -4.70 33.89 17.09
C SER A 150 -4.21 32.53 16.60
N LEU A 151 -3.24 31.91 17.29
CA LEU A 151 -2.78 30.54 17.01
C LEU A 151 -3.56 29.49 17.82
N CYS A 152 -4.35 29.92 18.80
CA CYS A 152 -5.19 29.03 19.58
C CYS A 152 -6.45 28.66 18.80
N LEU A 153 -6.85 27.40 18.89
CA LEU A 153 -8.13 26.94 18.35
C LEU A 153 -9.28 27.66 19.05
N SER A 154 -10.35 27.96 18.30
CA SER A 154 -11.58 28.48 18.88
C SER A 154 -12.18 27.46 19.87
N ALA A 155 -12.94 27.92 20.86
CA ALA A 155 -13.62 27.02 21.81
C ALA A 155 -14.54 26.02 21.10
N SER A 156 -15.12 26.39 19.95
CA SER A 156 -15.89 25.48 19.09
C SER A 156 -15.03 24.39 18.48
N ASP A 157 -13.85 24.72 17.94
CA ASP A 157 -12.95 23.75 17.32
C ASP A 157 -12.34 22.80 18.35
N GLN A 158 -11.99 23.34 19.53
CA GLN A 158 -11.53 22.52 20.66
C GLN A 158 -12.57 21.47 21.04
N ARG A 159 -13.84 21.89 21.19
CA ARG A 159 -14.95 20.97 21.49
C ARG A 159 -15.18 19.97 20.37
N PHE A 160 -15.03 20.40 19.11
CA PHE A 160 -15.18 19.51 17.96
C PHE A 160 -14.15 18.38 17.97
N LEU A 161 -12.89 18.67 18.31
CA LEU A 161 -11.81 17.67 18.34
C LEU A 161 -11.97 16.61 19.42
N ILE A 162 -12.68 16.92 20.51
CA ILE A 162 -12.93 15.99 21.63
C ILE A 162 -14.29 15.28 21.54
N ASN A 163 -15.07 15.55 20.49
CA ASN A 163 -16.36 14.89 20.30
C ASN A 163 -16.17 13.42 19.93
N SER A 164 -17.11 12.59 20.38
CA SER A 164 -17.20 11.19 19.96
C SER A 164 -17.37 11.08 18.44
N PHE A 165 -16.79 10.02 17.87
CA PHE A 165 -16.96 9.68 16.46
C PHE A 165 -18.43 9.41 16.15
N THR A 166 -18.92 10.10 15.11
CA THR A 166 -20.20 9.81 14.49
C THR A 166 -20.05 8.71 13.44
N TYR A 167 -21.16 8.07 13.07
CA TYR A 167 -21.13 7.01 12.07
C TYR A 167 -20.68 7.54 10.70
N ASP A 168 -21.11 8.75 10.33
CA ASP A 168 -20.70 9.39 9.09
C ASP A 168 -19.19 9.70 9.07
N ALA A 169 -18.61 10.10 10.21
CA ALA A 169 -17.17 10.29 10.33
C ALA A 169 -16.40 8.98 10.12
N LEU A 170 -16.92 7.86 10.64
CA LEU A 170 -16.33 6.54 10.42
C LEU A 170 -16.43 6.11 8.95
N LEU A 171 -17.57 6.32 8.30
CA LEU A 171 -17.76 6.03 6.88
C LEU A 171 -16.83 6.85 5.99
N ASP A 172 -16.70 8.15 6.28
CA ASP A 172 -15.78 9.04 5.60
C ASP A 172 -14.32 8.59 5.79
N GLY A 173 -13.96 8.18 7.00
CA GLY A 173 -12.66 7.57 7.33
C GLY A 173 -12.32 6.38 6.42
N VAL A 174 -13.22 5.42 6.33
CA VAL A 174 -13.00 4.19 5.53
C VAL A 174 -13.09 4.45 4.02
N SER A 175 -13.80 5.49 3.59
CA SER A 175 -13.85 5.86 2.17
C SER A 175 -12.48 6.21 1.58
N ARG A 176 -11.56 6.69 2.43
CA ARG A 176 -10.18 7.06 2.06
C ARG A 176 -9.21 5.89 2.02
N CYS A 177 -9.63 4.69 2.43
CA CYS A 177 -8.76 3.52 2.43
C CYS A 177 -8.32 3.16 0.99
N PRO A 178 -7.05 2.79 0.77
CA PRO A 178 -6.57 2.42 -0.54
C PRO A 178 -7.22 1.12 -1.01
N LYS A 179 -7.65 1.09 -2.28
CA LYS A 179 -8.27 -0.10 -2.89
C LYS A 179 -7.32 -1.29 -3.06
N ARG A 180 -6.01 -1.06 -2.96
CA ARG A 180 -4.97 -2.08 -3.17
C ARG A 180 -3.90 -1.93 -2.10
N SER A 181 -4.01 -2.73 -1.05
CA SER A 181 -3.01 -2.90 -0.01
C SER A 181 -2.77 -4.40 0.24
N SER A 182 -1.65 -4.71 0.89
CA SER A 182 -1.49 -6.02 1.51
C SER A 182 -2.40 -6.07 2.74
N PRO A 183 -3.15 -7.17 2.94
CA PRO A 183 -3.98 -7.34 4.13
C PRO A 183 -3.12 -7.47 5.39
N GLY A 184 -3.74 -7.25 6.55
CA GLY A 184 -3.13 -7.48 7.85
C GLY A 184 -2.97 -8.96 8.18
N LEU A 185 -2.71 -9.26 9.45
CA LEU A 185 -2.60 -10.63 9.96
C LEU A 185 -3.91 -11.43 9.82
N ASP A 186 -5.04 -10.73 9.74
CA ASP A 186 -6.38 -11.27 9.55
C ASP A 186 -6.70 -11.66 8.09
N GLY A 187 -5.86 -11.26 7.14
CA GLY A 187 -6.09 -11.51 5.72
C GLY A 187 -7.20 -10.66 5.10
N LEU A 188 -7.80 -9.71 5.83
CA LEU A 188 -8.91 -8.90 5.32
C LEU A 188 -8.40 -7.70 4.52
N SER A 189 -8.94 -7.52 3.32
CA SER A 189 -8.64 -6.36 2.49
C SER A 189 -9.47 -5.14 2.93
N TYR A 190 -9.02 -3.94 2.58
CA TYR A 190 -9.80 -2.71 2.79
C TYR A 190 -11.16 -2.74 2.06
N GLU A 191 -11.32 -3.54 1.01
CA GLU A 191 -12.59 -3.70 0.32
C GLU A 191 -13.61 -4.41 1.21
N ILE A 192 -13.17 -5.48 1.91
CA ILE A 192 -14.01 -6.17 2.89
C ILE A 192 -14.29 -5.26 4.10
N LEU A 193 -13.29 -4.54 4.58
CA LEU A 193 -13.47 -3.57 5.68
C LEU A 193 -14.56 -2.55 5.33
N ARG A 194 -14.56 -2.03 4.10
CA ARG A 194 -15.59 -1.09 3.65
C ARG A 194 -16.99 -1.69 3.64
N LEU A 195 -17.14 -2.96 3.28
CA LEU A 195 -18.43 -3.64 3.36
C LEU A 195 -18.92 -3.76 4.81
N ILE A 196 -18.03 -4.07 5.75
CA ILE A 196 -18.35 -4.12 7.19
C ILE A 196 -18.84 -2.75 7.66
N PHE A 197 -18.16 -1.67 7.28
CA PHE A 197 -18.53 -0.32 7.68
C PHE A 197 -19.85 0.17 7.10
N ILE A 198 -20.25 -0.31 5.93
CA ILE A 198 -21.52 0.05 5.30
C ILE A 198 -22.69 -0.79 5.85
N HIS A 199 -22.41 -2.00 6.35
CA HIS A 199 -23.44 -2.94 6.78
C HIS A 199 -24.16 -2.45 8.05
N PRO A 200 -25.49 -2.24 8.02
CA PRO A 200 -26.23 -1.65 9.14
C PRO A 200 -26.06 -2.39 10.48
N SER A 201 -26.00 -3.73 10.45
CA SER A 201 -25.83 -4.54 11.67
C SER A 201 -24.47 -4.35 12.36
N CYS A 202 -23.48 -3.75 11.69
CA CYS A 202 -22.17 -3.48 12.27
C CYS A 202 -22.08 -2.07 12.87
N ARG A 203 -23.05 -1.19 12.61
CA ARG A 203 -23.02 0.23 12.98
C ARG A 203 -22.75 0.44 14.47
N ASP A 204 -23.54 -0.19 15.33
CA ASP A 204 -23.47 0.05 16.77
C ASP A 204 -22.16 -0.49 17.34
N LEU A 205 -21.72 -1.67 16.87
CA LEU A 205 -20.43 -2.25 17.24
C LEU A 205 -19.27 -1.35 16.82
N LEU A 206 -19.30 -0.80 15.60
CA LEU A 206 -18.24 0.10 15.11
C LEU A 206 -18.17 1.39 15.93
N LEU A 207 -19.32 2.01 16.17
CA LEU A 207 -19.40 3.20 17.01
C LEU A 207 -18.88 2.92 18.42
N GLN A 208 -19.27 1.79 19.00
CA GLN A 208 -18.80 1.40 20.33
C GLN A 208 -17.29 1.19 20.34
N VAL A 209 -16.73 0.38 19.44
CA VAL A 209 -15.29 0.08 19.40
C VAL A 209 -14.45 1.34 19.27
N TYR A 210 -14.79 2.24 18.34
CA TYR A 210 -14.01 3.45 18.11
C TYR A 210 -14.17 4.47 19.23
N ASN A 211 -15.36 4.63 19.80
CA ASN A 211 -15.58 5.57 20.89
C ASN A 211 -15.06 5.06 22.23
N ASP A 212 -15.10 3.75 22.49
CA ASP A 212 -14.45 3.14 23.66
C ASP A 212 -12.93 3.30 23.58
N ALA A 213 -12.34 3.11 22.39
CA ALA A 213 -10.92 3.38 22.16
C ALA A 213 -10.55 4.84 22.40
N PHE A 214 -11.35 5.78 21.89
CA PHE A 214 -11.09 7.21 22.02
C PHE A 214 -11.30 7.75 23.44
N SER A 215 -12.45 7.44 24.05
CA SER A 215 -12.87 8.06 25.31
C SER A 215 -12.40 7.32 26.56
N LYS A 216 -12.21 6.00 26.47
CA LYS A 216 -11.86 5.14 27.62
C LYS A 216 -10.47 4.52 27.49
N GLY A 217 -9.81 4.66 26.33
CA GLY A 217 -8.55 3.97 26.06
C GLY A 217 -8.68 2.44 26.00
N ILE A 218 -9.88 1.92 25.73
CA ILE A 218 -10.12 0.48 25.65
C ILE A 218 -9.97 0.04 24.19
N PHE A 219 -8.89 -0.65 23.89
CA PHE A 219 -8.57 -1.10 22.54
C PHE A 219 -8.84 -2.60 22.35
N PRO A 220 -9.31 -3.03 21.18
CA PRO A 220 -9.31 -4.44 20.82
C PRO A 220 -7.91 -5.04 20.90
N ASN A 221 -7.76 -6.25 21.44
CA ASN A 221 -6.45 -6.93 21.53
C ASN A 221 -5.72 -7.04 20.19
N SER A 222 -6.45 -7.14 19.08
CA SER A 222 -5.88 -7.19 17.74
C SER A 222 -5.14 -5.90 17.34
N TRP A 223 -5.50 -4.73 17.90
CA TRP A 223 -4.82 -3.46 17.65
C TRP A 223 -3.47 -3.37 18.36
N LEU A 224 -3.27 -4.18 19.40
CA LEU A 224 -2.00 -4.28 20.13
C LEU A 224 -1.00 -5.22 19.43
N GLY A 225 -1.45 -5.98 18.44
CA GLY A 225 -0.60 -6.83 17.61
C GLY A 225 -0.02 -6.04 16.43
N THR A 226 1.25 -6.29 16.10
CA THR A 226 1.88 -5.72 14.90
C THR A 226 2.54 -6.80 14.05
N SER A 227 2.51 -6.63 12.73
CA SER A 227 3.22 -7.48 11.78
C SER A 227 4.40 -6.70 11.21
N VAL A 228 5.61 -7.09 11.60
CA VAL A 228 6.83 -6.46 11.09
C VAL A 228 7.34 -7.25 9.89
N SER A 229 7.35 -6.60 8.72
CA SER A 229 7.96 -7.13 7.51
C SER A 229 9.10 -6.23 7.07
N LEU A 230 10.30 -6.81 6.92
CA LEU A 230 11.46 -6.08 6.43
C LEU A 230 11.32 -5.85 4.92
N LEU A 231 11.12 -4.59 4.54
CA LEU A 231 11.11 -4.16 3.15
C LEU A 231 12.45 -3.48 2.82
N PRO A 232 13.22 -3.99 1.85
CA PRO A 232 14.49 -3.40 1.49
C PRO A 232 14.27 -1.99 0.93
N LYS A 233 14.90 -0.99 1.56
CA LYS A 233 14.88 0.39 1.08
C LYS A 233 15.62 0.49 -0.26
N LYS A 234 15.04 1.21 -1.21
CA LYS A 234 15.67 1.44 -2.52
C LYS A 234 16.91 2.32 -2.35
N GLY A 235 18.09 1.84 -2.78
CA GLY A 235 19.33 2.62 -2.83
C GLY A 235 20.35 2.34 -1.71
N THR A 236 19.97 1.64 -0.63
CA THR A 236 20.92 1.19 0.39
C THR A 236 21.52 -0.17 0.00
N SER A 237 22.28 -0.19 -1.09
CA SER A 237 23.07 -1.34 -1.49
C SER A 237 24.34 -1.43 -0.66
N LYS A 238 24.25 -1.99 0.55
CA LYS A 238 25.35 -2.73 1.20
C LYS A 238 24.77 -3.83 2.08
N ILE A 239 24.26 -4.89 1.43
CA ILE A 239 24.38 -6.21 2.04
C ILE A 239 25.85 -6.57 1.84
N SER A 240 26.60 -6.58 2.92
CA SER A 240 27.96 -7.09 3.01
C SER A 240 27.99 -8.52 2.47
N ARG A 241 28.38 -8.67 1.20
CA ARG A 241 29.03 -9.89 0.72
C ARG A 241 30.46 -9.87 1.24
N THR A 242 30.66 -10.29 2.49
CA THR A 242 31.90 -10.96 2.89
C THR A 242 31.68 -12.41 2.51
N GLY A 243 32.31 -12.94 1.47
CA GLY A 243 33.73 -13.26 1.49
C GLY A 243 33.82 -14.76 1.76
N GLY A 244 33.91 -15.54 0.68
CA GLY A 244 33.99 -17.00 0.72
C GLY A 244 34.62 -17.49 -0.57
N LEU A 245 35.86 -17.07 -0.80
CA LEU A 245 36.83 -17.79 -1.62
C LEU A 245 37.24 -19.02 -0.82
N SER A 246 37.07 -20.21 -1.39
CA SER A 246 37.89 -21.38 -1.10
C SER A 246 37.86 -22.25 -2.34
N HIS A 247 39.05 -22.73 -2.69
CA HIS A 247 39.43 -23.52 -3.86
C HIS A 247 38.48 -24.65 -4.24
#